data_AF-R5P5J4-F1
#
_entry.id   AF-R5P5J4-F1
#
_cell.length_a   1.000
_cell.length_b   1.000
_cell.length_c   1.000
_cell.angle_alpha   90.00
_cell.angle_beta   90.00
_cell.angle_gamma   90.00
#
_symmetry.space_group_name_H-M   'P 1'
#
loop_
_entity.id
_entity.type
_entity.pdbx_description
1 polymer ?
#
loop_
_entity_poly.entity_id
_entity_poly.type
_entity_poly.pdbx_seq_one_letter_code
_entity_poly.pdbx_strand_id
1 'polypeptide(L)'
;MNRIFCAAIAATLLLTSCHDSLEDRAEKEAKKYTERYCPTPVRDNQRTDSLTFDRKTHTYNYYYTLVGPADNPDAINQNKAKLTKMLVQGVKNDTRMQTYKEAGFKFHFIYRSESTGKVLLDFTVKDFE
;
A
#
# COMPACT_ATOMS: atom_id res chain seq x y z
N MET A 1 -18.20 -41.05 52.65
CA MET A 1 -18.76 -39.73 52.99
C MET A 1 -17.68 -38.69 52.75
N ASN A 2 -18.00 -37.66 51.93
CA ASN A 2 -17.27 -36.43 51.56
C ASN A 2 -15.85 -36.59 50.99
N ARG A 3 -15.62 -36.59 49.65
CA ARG A 3 -15.76 -35.48 48.68
C ARG A 3 -15.18 -34.16 49.21
N ILE A 4 -14.03 -33.73 48.67
CA ILE A 4 -13.80 -32.41 48.07
C ILE A 4 -12.56 -32.52 47.17
N PHE A 5 -12.81 -32.24 45.89
CA PHE A 5 -11.86 -32.10 44.80
C PHE A 5 -11.04 -30.81 44.98
N CYS A 6 -9.72 -30.87 44.95
CA CYS A 6 -8.89 -29.68 44.67
C CYS A 6 -8.55 -29.71 43.17
N ALA A 7 -9.53 -29.28 42.37
CA ALA A 7 -9.38 -29.11 40.94
C ALA A 7 -8.48 -27.91 40.62
N ALA A 8 -7.61 -28.09 39.64
CA ALA A 8 -6.70 -27.13 39.07
C ALA A 8 -7.40 -25.83 38.63
N ILE A 9 -6.93 -24.68 39.13
CA ILE A 9 -7.21 -23.38 38.52
C ILE A 9 -5.96 -22.98 37.76
N ALA A 10 -5.80 -23.56 36.57
CA ALA A 10 -4.98 -22.97 35.53
C ALA A 10 -5.77 -21.78 34.99
N ALA A 11 -5.55 -20.60 35.59
CA ALA A 11 -6.02 -19.34 35.02
C ALA A 11 -5.28 -19.12 33.71
N THR A 12 -5.84 -19.65 32.62
CA THR A 12 -5.45 -19.28 31.27
C THR A 12 -5.69 -17.80 31.10
N LEU A 13 -4.60 -17.03 31.22
CA LEU A 13 -4.48 -15.68 30.71
C LEU A 13 -4.83 -15.72 29.21
N LEU A 14 -6.10 -15.49 28.90
CA LEU A 14 -6.52 -15.12 27.56
C LEU A 14 -5.97 -13.72 27.31
N LEU A 15 -4.71 -13.66 26.87
CA LEU A 15 -4.16 -12.51 26.19
C LEU A 15 -4.97 -12.35 24.91
N THR A 16 -6.07 -11.60 24.98
CA THR A 16 -6.76 -11.11 23.79
C THR A 16 -5.83 -10.09 23.13
N SER A 17 -4.84 -10.55 22.36
CA SER A 17 -4.21 -9.65 21.40
C SER A 17 -5.33 -9.24 20.44
N CYS A 18 -5.72 -7.97 20.44
CA CYS A 18 -6.58 -7.44 19.38
C CYS A 18 -5.88 -7.76 18.05
N HIS A 19 -6.36 -8.76 17.33
CA HIS A 19 -5.89 -9.05 15.98
C HIS A 19 -6.48 -7.97 15.09
N ASP A 20 -5.66 -6.99 14.71
CA ASP A 20 -6.00 -6.04 13.65
C ASP A 20 -6.39 -6.86 12.40
N SER A 21 -7.52 -6.53 11.75
CA SER A 21 -7.83 -7.10 10.43
C SER A 21 -6.76 -6.69 9.41
N LEU A 22 -6.70 -7.37 8.25
CA LEU A 22 -5.77 -6.95 7.19
C LEU A 22 -6.07 -5.53 6.72
N GLU A 23 -7.34 -5.13 6.72
CA GLU A 23 -7.80 -3.79 6.40
C GLU A 23 -7.36 -2.77 7.47
N ASP A 24 -7.49 -3.10 8.77
CA ASP A 24 -7.03 -2.21 9.85
C ASP A 24 -5.52 -2.00 9.79
N ARG A 25 -4.78 -3.09 9.54
CA ARG A 25 -3.33 -3.04 9.37
C ARG A 25 -2.95 -2.20 8.15
N ALA A 26 -3.61 -2.40 7.02
CA ALA A 26 -3.34 -1.68 5.78
C ALA A 26 -3.60 -0.18 5.91
N GLU A 27 -4.74 0.19 6.51
CA GLU A 27 -5.12 1.57 6.78
C GLU A 27 -4.11 2.26 7.72
N LYS A 28 -3.72 1.57 8.81
CA LYS A 28 -2.73 2.07 9.77
C LYS A 28 -1.35 2.22 9.16
N GLU A 29 -0.90 1.25 8.36
CA GLU A 29 0.38 1.30 7.66
C GLU A 29 0.42 2.44 6.63
N ALA A 30 -0.63 2.59 5.81
CA ALA A 30 -0.75 3.67 4.84
C ALA A 30 -0.72 5.06 5.51
N LYS A 31 -1.54 5.24 6.55
CA LYS A 31 -1.59 6.49 7.32
C LYS A 31 -0.24 6.82 7.94
N LYS A 32 0.37 5.86 8.64
CA LYS A 32 1.66 6.04 9.31
C LYS A 32 2.77 6.35 8.31
N TYR A 33 2.77 5.71 7.14
CA TYR A 33 3.74 6.00 6.09
C TYR A 33 3.60 7.44 5.60
N THR A 34 2.37 7.87 5.30
CA THR A 34 2.08 9.24 4.85
C THR A 34 2.51 10.28 5.87
N GLU A 35 2.09 10.14 7.13
CA GLU A 35 2.41 11.10 8.20
C GLU A 35 3.91 11.19 8.48
N ARG A 36 4.64 10.08 8.33
CA ARG A 36 6.05 10.02 8.72
C ARG A 36 7.02 10.36 7.59
N TYR A 37 6.67 10.03 6.36
CA TYR A 37 7.62 10.05 5.25
C TYR A 37 7.18 10.92 4.07
N CYS A 38 5.91 11.35 3.99
CA CYS A 38 5.41 12.08 2.84
C CYS A 38 5.28 13.60 3.10
N PRO A 39 5.52 14.47 2.09
CA PRO A 39 6.07 14.12 0.79
C PRO A 39 7.52 13.65 0.93
N THR A 40 7.90 12.57 0.23
CA THR A 40 9.27 12.06 0.27
C THR A 40 10.22 13.04 -0.41
N PRO A 41 11.52 13.03 -0.08
CA PRO A 41 12.51 13.73 -0.90
C PRO A 41 12.43 13.28 -2.35
N VAL A 42 12.67 14.20 -3.28
CA VAL A 42 12.73 13.88 -4.71
C VAL A 42 13.90 12.92 -4.96
N ARG A 43 13.60 11.80 -5.62
CA ARG A 43 14.59 10.83 -6.12
C ARG A 43 14.15 10.37 -7.50
N ASP A 44 15.12 10.24 -8.41
CA ASP A 44 14.87 9.79 -9.79
C ASP A 44 13.72 10.58 -10.45
N ASN A 45 13.70 11.90 -10.24
CA ASN A 45 12.70 12.81 -10.80
C ASN A 45 11.25 12.52 -10.37
N GLN A 46 11.05 11.89 -9.22
CA GLN A 46 9.73 11.65 -8.64
C GLN A 46 9.76 11.79 -7.11
N ARG A 47 8.59 11.99 -6.51
CA ARG A 47 8.38 11.86 -5.06
C ARG A 47 7.02 11.22 -4.80
N THR A 48 6.90 10.54 -3.65
CA THR A 48 5.61 10.08 -3.14
C THR A 48 5.01 11.20 -2.29
N ASP A 49 3.84 11.69 -2.67
CA ASP A 49 3.14 12.77 -1.96
C ASP A 49 2.27 12.23 -0.82
N SER A 50 1.67 11.04 -1.02
CA SER A 50 0.91 10.33 0.02
C SER A 50 0.59 8.88 -0.39
N LEU A 51 0.19 8.11 0.61
CA LEU A 51 -0.35 6.75 0.51
C LEU A 51 -1.64 6.64 1.32
N THR A 52 -2.71 6.15 0.71
CA THR A 52 -3.97 5.85 1.41
C THR A 52 -4.40 4.42 1.15
N PHE A 53 -5.33 3.91 1.96
CA PHE A 53 -5.97 2.62 1.75
C PHE A 53 -7.49 2.80 1.77
N ASP A 54 -8.16 2.29 0.74
CA ASP A 54 -9.62 2.25 0.66
C ASP A 54 -10.14 0.86 1.05
N ARG A 55 -10.79 0.79 2.21
CA ARG A 55 -11.39 -0.44 2.76
C ARG A 55 -12.50 -1.01 1.88
N LYS A 56 -13.25 -0.19 1.14
CA LYS A 56 -14.37 -0.70 0.34
C LYS A 56 -13.88 -1.45 -0.89
N THR A 57 -12.75 -1.01 -1.44
CA THR A 57 -12.21 -1.56 -2.70
C THR A 57 -10.98 -2.43 -2.51
N HIS A 58 -10.47 -2.52 -1.27
CA HIS A 58 -9.19 -3.11 -0.89
C HIS A 58 -8.03 -2.57 -1.72
N THR A 59 -7.97 -1.25 -1.88
CA THR A 59 -7.00 -0.60 -2.77
C THR A 59 -6.05 0.30 -1.99
N TYR A 60 -4.75 0.02 -2.07
CA TYR A 60 -3.73 1.02 -1.76
C TYR A 60 -3.66 2.05 -2.88
N ASN A 61 -3.77 3.34 -2.54
CA ASN A 61 -3.62 4.44 -3.49
C ASN A 61 -2.32 5.18 -3.20
N TYR A 62 -1.40 5.12 -4.16
CA TYR A 62 -0.14 5.84 -4.13
C TYR A 62 -0.25 7.08 -5.01
N TYR A 63 0.07 8.23 -4.42
CA TYR A 63 0.07 9.51 -5.11
C TYR A 63 1.50 9.98 -5.28
N TYR A 64 1.90 10.24 -6.53
CA TYR A 64 3.23 10.69 -6.90
C TYR A 64 3.17 12.00 -7.66
N THR A 65 4.21 12.79 -7.48
CA THR A 65 4.52 13.94 -8.32
C THR A 65 5.79 13.62 -9.12
N LEU A 66 5.70 13.74 -10.44
CA LEU A 66 6.85 13.74 -11.35
C LEU A 66 7.38 15.17 -11.46
N VAL A 67 8.70 15.30 -11.35
CA VAL A 67 9.40 16.59 -11.38
C VAL A 67 10.51 16.56 -12.43
N GLY A 68 11.05 17.72 -12.80
CA GLY A 68 12.19 17.81 -13.71
C GLY A 68 11.94 17.05 -15.03
N PRO A 69 12.95 16.34 -15.58
CA PRO A 69 12.82 15.64 -16.86
C PRO A 69 11.72 14.56 -16.93
N ALA A 70 11.29 14.01 -15.79
CA ALA A 70 10.21 13.02 -15.78
C ALA A 70 8.81 13.67 -15.84
N ASP A 71 8.71 14.97 -15.55
CA ASP A 71 7.49 15.76 -15.76
C ASP A 71 7.28 16.07 -17.25
N ASN A 72 7.09 15.02 -18.04
CA ASN A 72 6.97 15.09 -19.49
C ASN A 72 5.79 14.23 -19.97
N PRO A 73 4.63 14.85 -20.26
CA PRO A 73 3.43 14.13 -20.70
C PRO A 73 3.65 13.26 -21.94
N ASP A 74 4.43 13.73 -22.91
CA ASP A 74 4.68 13.00 -24.15
C ASP A 74 5.52 11.75 -23.91
N ALA A 75 6.56 11.86 -23.09
CA ALA A 75 7.39 10.72 -22.72
C ALA A 75 6.58 9.66 -21.94
N ILE A 76 5.71 10.08 -21.01
CA ILE A 76 4.82 9.17 -20.29
C ILE A 76 3.86 8.46 -21.24
N ASN A 77 3.24 9.19 -22.17
CA ASN A 77 2.31 8.62 -23.14
C ASN A 77 3.00 7.61 -24.07
N GLN A 78 4.18 7.95 -24.61
CA GLN A 78 4.94 7.08 -25.49
C GLN A 78 5.43 5.80 -24.79
N ASN A 79 5.74 5.88 -23.49
CA ASN A 79 6.28 4.76 -22.72
C ASN A 79 5.24 4.08 -21.80
N LYS A 80 3.96 4.43 -21.92
CA LYS A 80 2.89 4.00 -20.99
C LYS A 80 2.89 2.49 -20.75
N ALA A 81 2.97 1.68 -21.80
CA ALA A 81 2.98 0.22 -21.68
C ALA A 81 4.22 -0.32 -20.92
N LYS A 82 5.39 0.29 -21.12
CA LYS A 82 6.61 -0.07 -20.39
C LYS A 82 6.49 0.32 -18.92
N LEU A 83 5.98 1.51 -18.63
CA LEU A 83 5.79 2.03 -17.28
C LEU A 83 4.81 1.16 -16.48
N THR A 84 3.65 0.81 -17.05
CA THR A 84 2.68 -0.05 -16.38
C THR A 84 3.23 -1.46 -16.15
N LYS A 85 3.98 -2.02 -17.10
CA LYS A 85 4.69 -3.29 -16.91
C LYS A 85 5.70 -3.22 -15.76
N MET A 86 6.44 -2.13 -15.63
CA MET A 86 7.36 -1.91 -14.51
C MET A 86 6.63 -1.81 -13.16
N LEU A 87 5.46 -1.14 -13.12
CA LEU A 87 4.63 -1.09 -11.91
C LEU A 87 4.11 -2.48 -11.50
N VAL A 88 3.61 -3.27 -12.46
CA VAL A 88 3.19 -4.66 -12.22
C VAL A 88 4.36 -5.46 -11.65
N GLN A 89 5.53 -5.41 -12.29
CA GLN A 89 6.71 -6.15 -11.84
C GLN A 89 7.18 -5.69 -10.45
N GLY A 90 7.12 -4.38 -10.17
CA GLY A 90 7.46 -3.82 -8.87
C GLY A 90 6.57 -4.36 -7.76
N VAL A 91 5.25 -4.38 -7.96
CA VAL A 91 4.30 -4.95 -6.99
C VAL A 91 4.48 -6.46 -6.85
N LYS A 92 4.69 -7.17 -7.98
CA LYS A 92 4.94 -8.62 -7.98
C LYS A 92 6.18 -8.96 -7.14
N ASN A 93 7.26 -8.21 -7.27
CA ASN A 93 8.52 -8.45 -6.58
C ASN A 93 8.55 -7.95 -5.12
N ASP A 94 7.60 -7.11 -4.70
CA ASP A 94 7.57 -6.63 -3.31
C ASP A 94 7.02 -7.72 -2.37
N THR A 95 7.92 -8.41 -1.69
CA THR A 95 7.59 -9.47 -0.72
C THR A 95 6.92 -8.93 0.54
N ARG A 96 7.07 -7.64 0.85
CA ARG A 96 6.42 -7.02 2.04
C ARG A 96 4.91 -6.91 1.84
N MET A 97 4.47 -6.87 0.59
CA MET A 97 3.06 -6.79 0.20
C MET A 97 2.43 -8.15 -0.05
N GLN A 98 3.16 -9.26 0.18
CA GLN A 98 2.71 -10.62 -0.14
C GLN A 98 1.35 -10.96 0.48
N THR A 99 1.20 -10.72 1.78
CA THR A 99 -0.06 -10.99 2.50
C THR A 99 -1.25 -10.23 1.91
N TYR A 100 -1.04 -8.98 1.48
CA TYR A 100 -2.10 -8.17 0.87
C TYR A 100 -2.42 -8.63 -0.56
N LYS A 101 -1.39 -9.00 -1.35
CA LYS A 101 -1.58 -9.57 -2.69
C LYS A 101 -2.38 -10.88 -2.63
N GLU A 102 -2.05 -11.77 -1.70
CA GLU A 102 -2.78 -13.03 -1.47
C GLU A 102 -4.22 -12.80 -1.00
N ALA A 103 -4.46 -11.71 -0.27
CA ALA A 103 -5.81 -11.27 0.12
C ALA A 103 -6.58 -10.54 -1.01
N GLY A 104 -6.02 -10.44 -2.21
CA GLY A 104 -6.65 -9.81 -3.38
C GLY A 104 -6.68 -8.27 -3.33
N PHE A 105 -5.80 -7.65 -2.53
CA PHE A 105 -5.71 -6.19 -2.46
C PHE A 105 -5.10 -5.65 -3.76
N LYS A 106 -5.51 -4.45 -4.15
CA LYS A 106 -5.10 -3.77 -5.39
C LYS A 106 -4.13 -2.64 -5.07
N PHE A 107 -3.29 -2.31 -6.04
CA PHE A 107 -2.29 -1.24 -5.91
C PHE A 107 -2.51 -0.24 -7.04
N HIS A 108 -2.97 0.95 -6.68
CA HIS A 108 -3.34 2.02 -7.58
C HIS A 108 -2.30 3.13 -7.51
N PHE A 109 -1.81 3.55 -8.68
CA PHE A 109 -0.74 4.54 -8.83
C PHE A 109 -1.26 5.72 -9.62
N ILE A 110 -1.20 6.91 -9.02
CA ILE A 110 -1.49 8.18 -9.69
C ILE A 110 -0.21 9.02 -9.73
N TYR A 111 0.24 9.33 -10.93
CA TYR A 111 1.36 10.25 -11.18
C TYR A 111 0.83 11.57 -11.72
N ARG A 112 1.21 12.68 -11.08
CA ARG A 112 0.87 14.04 -11.51
C ARG A 112 2.10 14.80 -11.93
N SER A 113 1.89 15.74 -12.84
CA SER A 113 2.87 16.74 -13.26
C SER A 113 3.05 17.80 -12.17
N GLU A 114 4.29 18.11 -11.78
CA GLU A 114 4.57 19.24 -10.89
C GLU A 114 4.25 20.57 -11.57
N SER A 115 4.64 20.72 -12.84
CA SER A 115 4.52 21.97 -13.59
C SER A 115 3.09 22.31 -13.97
N THR A 116 2.23 21.30 -14.18
CA THR A 116 0.84 21.53 -14.65
C THR A 116 -0.25 21.03 -13.70
N GLY A 117 0.09 20.22 -12.69
CA GLY A 117 -0.87 19.57 -11.79
C GLY A 117 -1.72 18.46 -12.44
N LYS A 118 -1.57 18.23 -13.75
CA LYS A 118 -2.34 17.24 -14.50
C LYS A 118 -1.91 15.82 -14.14
N VAL A 119 -2.86 14.89 -14.17
CA VAL A 119 -2.58 13.45 -14.08
C VAL A 119 -1.92 13.00 -15.38
N LEU A 120 -0.73 12.40 -15.27
CA LEU A 120 0.05 11.88 -16.39
C LEU A 120 -0.09 10.35 -16.52
N LEU A 121 -0.24 9.64 -15.40
CA LEU A 121 -0.51 8.21 -15.37
C LEU A 121 -1.48 7.90 -14.23
N ASP A 122 -2.48 7.09 -14.53
CA ASP A 122 -3.45 6.51 -13.58
C ASP A 122 -3.55 5.04 -13.94
N PHE A 123 -3.13 4.17 -13.03
CA PHE A 123 -3.02 2.74 -13.29
C PHE A 123 -3.20 1.90 -12.03
N THR A 124 -4.03 0.85 -12.11
CA THR A 124 -4.24 -0.10 -11.02
C THR A 124 -3.69 -1.47 -11.39
N VAL A 125 -2.80 -2.00 -10.55
CA VAL A 125 -2.39 -3.41 -10.56
C VAL A 125 -3.42 -4.21 -9.76
N LYS A 126 -4.02 -5.22 -10.40
CA LYS A 126 -5.06 -6.08 -9.81
C LYS A 126 -4.67 -7.56 -9.82
N ASP A 127 -3.82 -7.95 -10.77
CA ASP A 127 -3.37 -9.33 -10.98
C ASP A 127 -1.85 -9.41 -10.78
N PHE A 128 -1.40 -10.46 -10.09
CA PHE A 128 0.01 -10.63 -9.68
C PHE A 128 0.66 -11.90 -10.25
N GLU A 129 -0.06 -12.64 -11.10
CA GLU A 129 0.40 -13.90 -11.72
C GLU A 129 1.58 -13.72 -12.69
#